data_AF-A0A2R6S1B2-F1
#
_entry.id   AF-A0A2R6S1B2-F1
#
_cell.length_a   1.000
_cell.length_b   1.000
_cell.length_c   1.000
_cell.angle_alpha   90.00
_cell.angle_beta   90.00
_cell.angle_gamma   90.00
#
_symmetry.space_group_name_H-M   'P 1'
#
loop_
_entity.id
_entity.type
_entity.pdbx_description
1 polymer ?
#
loop_
_entity_poly.entity_id
_entity_poly.type
_entity_poly.pdbx_seq_one_letter_code
_entity_poly.pdbx_strand_id
1 'polypeptide(L)'
;MMEEEEQVEGWIEEEESAKEMLERVLRTRPFLLVPPLHRIPLRLGNVVEVVGPSPSAKTQILIQAAVSCILPKEWNGVNYGGLEHLVIFFDLDCRFDILRLSQSLKRRILEANGLRANPNSDEGDADAFNCNPKKETQVEQDKELFAACMRRFLYVRCYDSSEFLAALKTLHYQHQKQRDTHGVDVDLLMIDSIGAFYWIDRASTSLAVMSNDRKSRSFQSVVESIVQEIRKLLLMHPMLVLATKAASLGDKYSINEAKRNSRKWSSENVLDLRTVKSGPQTLPYREYMPSIWQSFVTHRVLIRASDEDSKHHNCPTYLSEWLLPSLDLQDKFIVTDAGVYTIS
;
A
#
# COMPACT_ATOMS: atom_id res chain seq x y z
N MET A 1 -37.42 -31.50 -13.07
CA MET A 1 -38.14 -30.42 -13.78
C MET A 1 -38.50 -29.27 -12.85
N MET A 2 -39.28 -29.46 -11.77
CA MET A 2 -39.50 -28.37 -10.78
C MET A 2 -38.24 -27.99 -9.97
N GLU A 3 -37.35 -28.94 -9.67
CA GLU A 3 -36.07 -28.66 -8.98
C GLU A 3 -35.01 -27.99 -9.89
N GLU A 4 -35.17 -28.06 -11.22
CA GLU A 4 -34.26 -27.38 -12.16
C GLU A 4 -34.69 -25.93 -12.40
N GLU A 5 -35.98 -25.61 -12.34
CA GLU A 5 -36.47 -24.23 -12.44
C GLU A 5 -36.09 -23.41 -11.20
N GLU A 6 -36.17 -23.99 -9.99
CA GLU A 6 -35.80 -23.32 -8.73
C GLU A 6 -34.28 -23.03 -8.65
N GLN A 7 -33.45 -23.91 -9.24
CA GLN A 7 -32.01 -23.67 -9.39
C GLN A 7 -31.69 -22.59 -10.43
N VAL A 8 -32.56 -22.33 -11.42
CA VAL A 8 -32.34 -21.29 -12.43
C VAL A 8 -32.82 -19.92 -11.93
N GLU A 9 -33.87 -19.87 -11.10
CA GLU A 9 -34.34 -18.62 -10.47
C GLU A 9 -33.30 -18.03 -9.51
N GLY A 10 -32.55 -18.86 -8.78
CA GLY A 10 -31.45 -18.39 -7.92
C GLY A 10 -30.26 -17.77 -8.68
N TRP A 11 -30.15 -17.98 -10.00
CA TRP A 11 -29.15 -17.31 -10.85
C TRP A 11 -29.65 -15.98 -11.43
N ILE A 12 -30.95 -15.69 -11.29
CA ILE A 12 -31.60 -14.51 -11.87
C ILE A 12 -31.81 -13.42 -10.79
N GLU A 13 -31.72 -13.73 -9.49
CA GLU A 13 -31.60 -12.73 -8.43
C GLU A 13 -30.17 -12.15 -8.35
N GLU A 14 -29.76 -11.42 -9.40
CA GLU A 14 -28.43 -10.82 -9.54
C GLU A 14 -28.39 -9.31 -9.22
N GLU A 15 -29.50 -8.68 -8.80
CA GLU A 15 -29.52 -7.25 -8.51
C GLU A 15 -29.33 -6.97 -7.01
N GLU A 16 -28.09 -6.64 -6.63
CA GLU A 16 -27.77 -6.01 -5.34
C GLU A 16 -28.71 -4.82 -5.11
N SER A 17 -29.42 -4.80 -3.98
CA SER A 17 -30.28 -3.66 -3.66
C SER A 17 -29.44 -2.40 -3.44
N ALA A 18 -29.99 -1.23 -3.74
CA ALA A 18 -29.29 0.05 -3.47
C ALA A 18 -28.87 0.20 -2.00
N LYS A 19 -29.61 -0.43 -1.07
CA LYS A 19 -29.26 -0.46 0.35
C LYS A 19 -28.02 -1.31 0.61
N GLU A 20 -27.94 -2.52 0.05
CA GLU A 20 -26.76 -3.40 0.18
C GLU A 20 -25.52 -2.75 -0.44
N MET A 21 -25.68 -2.12 -1.61
CA MET A 21 -24.62 -1.34 -2.25
C MET A 21 -24.14 -0.20 -1.33
N LEU A 22 -25.05 0.55 -0.73
CA LEU A 22 -24.70 1.65 0.18
C LEU A 22 -24.10 1.14 1.48
N GLU A 23 -24.60 0.06 2.07
CA GLU A 23 -24.02 -0.56 3.26
C GLU A 23 -22.61 -1.08 3.00
N ARG A 24 -22.32 -1.51 1.78
CA ARG A 24 -20.99 -1.92 1.32
C ARG A 24 -20.06 -0.72 1.07
N VAL A 25 -20.56 0.37 0.50
CA VAL A 25 -19.76 1.56 0.12
C VAL A 25 -19.56 2.54 1.29
N LEU A 26 -20.55 2.70 2.16
CA LEU A 26 -20.56 3.65 3.28
C LEU A 26 -19.99 3.06 4.59
N ARG A 27 -19.28 1.92 4.50
CA ARG A 27 -18.61 1.31 5.64
C ARG A 27 -17.68 2.31 6.35
N THR A 28 -17.53 2.07 7.65
CA THR A 28 -16.69 2.88 8.55
C THR A 28 -15.35 3.17 7.90
N ARG A 29 -14.93 4.44 7.94
CA ARG A 29 -13.66 4.84 7.30
C ARG A 29 -12.50 4.09 7.95
N PRO A 30 -11.57 3.52 7.17
CA PRO A 30 -10.31 3.06 7.72
C PRO A 30 -9.53 4.29 8.17
N PHE A 31 -9.57 4.60 9.46
CA PHE A 31 -8.82 5.72 10.05
C PHE A 31 -7.34 5.34 10.13
N LEU A 32 -6.63 5.41 9.02
CA LEU A 32 -5.17 5.30 8.99
C LEU A 32 -4.56 6.62 9.49
N LEU A 33 -4.44 6.77 10.80
CA LEU A 33 -3.80 7.91 11.46
C LEU A 33 -2.26 7.88 11.36
N VAL A 34 -1.72 7.28 10.30
CA VAL A 34 -0.29 7.14 10.08
C VAL A 34 0.19 8.31 9.22
N PRO A 35 1.24 9.06 9.60
CA PRO A 35 1.86 10.03 8.70
C PRO A 35 2.45 9.39 7.44
N PRO A 36 2.23 9.96 6.24
CA PRO A 36 1.48 11.20 5.92
C PRO A 36 -0.03 11.00 5.64
N LEU A 37 -0.52 9.76 5.71
CA LEU A 37 -1.90 9.38 5.37
C LEU A 37 -2.96 10.06 6.25
N HIS A 38 -2.62 10.49 7.47
CA HIS A 38 -3.54 11.15 8.41
C HIS A 38 -4.11 12.50 7.92
N ARG A 39 -3.50 13.15 6.91
CA ARG A 39 -3.93 14.47 6.44
C ARG A 39 -5.20 14.45 5.59
N ILE A 40 -5.47 13.33 4.92
CA ILE A 40 -6.62 13.21 4.02
C ILE A 40 -7.54 12.09 4.52
N PRO A 41 -8.86 12.32 4.58
CA PRO A 41 -9.80 11.27 4.95
C PRO A 41 -9.94 10.25 3.82
N LEU A 42 -9.03 9.28 3.79
CA LEU A 42 -9.06 8.15 2.85
C LEU A 42 -10.30 7.28 3.08
N ARG A 43 -10.85 6.76 1.99
CA ARG A 43 -12.02 5.88 1.97
C ARG A 43 -11.72 4.59 1.23
N LEU A 44 -12.51 3.56 1.50
CA LEU A 44 -12.52 2.35 0.67
C LEU A 44 -12.80 2.74 -0.78
N GLY A 45 -12.16 2.05 -1.72
CA GLY A 45 -12.14 2.38 -3.14
C GLY A 45 -11.13 3.46 -3.54
N ASN A 46 -10.49 4.17 -2.59
CA ASN A 46 -9.38 5.04 -2.93
C ASN A 46 -8.14 4.22 -3.28
N VAL A 47 -7.42 4.72 -4.28
CA VAL A 47 -6.11 4.21 -4.71
C VAL A 47 -5.09 5.30 -4.40
N VAL A 48 -4.23 5.04 -3.44
CA VAL A 48 -3.17 5.94 -2.97
C VAL A 48 -1.84 5.46 -3.50
N GLU A 49 -1.18 6.33 -4.25
CA GLU A 49 0.16 6.10 -4.75
C GLU A 49 1.19 6.83 -3.87
N VAL A 50 2.04 6.05 -3.21
CA VAL A 50 3.14 6.54 -2.38
C VAL A 50 4.42 6.58 -3.21
N VAL A 51 4.79 7.76 -3.68
CA VAL A 51 5.88 7.98 -4.64
C VAL A 51 7.10 8.54 -3.93
N GLY A 52 8.31 8.11 -4.30
CA GLY A 52 9.54 8.73 -3.78
C GLY A 52 10.82 8.03 -4.24
N PRO A 53 11.98 8.71 -4.22
CA PRO A 53 13.28 8.10 -4.51
C PRO A 53 13.60 7.03 -3.47
N SER A 54 14.34 5.98 -3.83
CA SER A 54 14.83 5.03 -2.83
C SER A 54 16.16 5.52 -2.28
N PRO A 55 16.37 5.61 -0.94
CA PRO A 55 15.48 5.25 0.17
C PRO A 55 14.61 6.43 0.71
N SER A 56 13.28 6.27 0.76
CA SER A 56 12.33 7.29 1.26
C SER A 56 11.27 6.74 2.23
N ALA A 57 11.56 5.64 2.92
CA ALA A 57 10.68 5.04 3.93
C ALA A 57 9.26 4.63 3.48
N LYS A 58 8.97 4.56 2.16
CA LYS A 58 7.65 4.14 1.63
C LYS A 58 7.14 2.83 2.25
N THR A 59 7.97 1.79 2.26
CA THR A 59 7.63 0.48 2.86
C THR A 59 7.39 0.58 4.37
N GLN A 60 8.07 1.49 5.09
CA GLN A 60 7.86 1.70 6.53
C GLN A 60 6.48 2.31 6.81
N ILE A 61 5.99 3.20 5.95
CA ILE A 61 4.63 3.74 6.03
C ILE A 61 3.60 2.63 5.78
N LEU A 62 3.83 1.77 4.80
CA LEU A 62 2.98 0.59 4.56
C LEU A 62 2.97 -0.33 5.78
N ILE A 63 4.13 -0.60 6.40
CA ILE A 63 4.22 -1.40 7.64
C ILE A 63 3.39 -0.77 8.76
N GLN A 64 3.50 0.53 9.01
CA GLN A 64 2.71 1.20 10.06
C GLN A 64 1.20 1.17 9.78
N ALA A 65 0.81 1.37 8.52
CA ALA A 65 -0.58 1.25 8.11
C ALA A 65 -1.09 -0.19 8.27
N ALA A 66 -0.27 -1.19 7.95
CA ALA A 66 -0.61 -2.60 8.13
C ALA A 66 -0.79 -2.94 9.62
N VAL A 67 0.14 -2.52 10.48
CA VAL A 67 0.05 -2.74 11.94
C VAL A 67 -1.22 -2.09 12.51
N SER A 68 -1.51 -0.85 12.13
CA SER A 68 -2.73 -0.16 12.58
C SER A 68 -4.02 -0.87 12.11
N CYS A 69 -3.96 -1.52 10.95
CA CYS A 69 -5.08 -2.26 10.38
C CYS A 69 -5.32 -3.61 11.08
N ILE A 70 -4.28 -4.42 11.25
CA ILE A 70 -4.40 -5.80 11.79
C ILE A 70 -4.62 -5.84 13.30
N LEU A 71 -4.14 -4.84 14.03
CA LEU A 71 -4.29 -4.73 15.49
C LEU A 71 -5.77 -4.49 15.82
N PRO A 72 -6.34 -5.08 16.90
CA PRO A 72 -7.73 -4.84 17.26
C PRO A 72 -7.93 -3.46 17.91
N LYS A 73 -9.20 -3.06 18.04
CA LYS A 73 -9.56 -1.87 18.84
C LYS A 73 -9.31 -2.13 20.31
N GLU A 74 -9.83 -3.24 20.81
CA GLU A 74 -9.75 -3.65 22.21
C GLU A 74 -9.47 -5.14 22.29
N TRP A 75 -8.66 -5.55 23.26
CA TRP A 75 -8.42 -6.97 23.57
C TRP A 75 -8.21 -7.12 25.07
N ASN A 76 -8.99 -8.00 25.70
CA ASN A 76 -8.96 -8.24 27.16
C ASN A 76 -9.06 -6.95 28.02
N GLY A 77 -9.84 -5.96 27.58
CA GLY A 77 -10.00 -4.68 28.30
C GLY A 77 -8.91 -3.64 28.03
N VAL A 78 -7.89 -3.95 27.22
CA VAL A 78 -6.85 -3.00 26.80
C VAL A 78 -7.21 -2.44 25.42
N ASN A 79 -7.18 -1.12 25.29
CA ASN A 79 -7.42 -0.44 24.01
C ASN A 79 -6.12 -0.27 23.22
N TYR A 80 -6.03 -0.92 22.07
CA TYR A 80 -4.89 -0.88 21.17
C TYR A 80 -5.08 0.12 20.00
N GLY A 81 -6.31 0.58 19.78
CA GLY A 81 -6.65 1.60 18.78
C GLY A 81 -6.44 1.18 17.33
N GLY A 82 -6.40 -0.13 17.04
CA GLY A 82 -6.34 -0.65 15.68
C GLY A 82 -7.72 -0.82 15.02
N LEU A 83 -7.78 -1.45 13.85
CA LEU A 83 -9.03 -1.63 13.10
C LEU A 83 -9.60 -3.05 13.15
N GLU A 84 -8.80 -4.06 13.50
CA GLU A 84 -9.19 -5.48 13.42
C GLU A 84 -9.53 -5.93 12.00
N HIS A 85 -8.78 -5.50 10.99
CA HIS A 85 -9.08 -5.80 9.58
C HIS A 85 -7.96 -6.58 8.90
N LEU A 86 -8.31 -7.31 7.83
CA LEU A 86 -7.34 -8.08 7.07
C LEU A 86 -6.60 -7.17 6.07
N VAL A 87 -5.30 -7.40 5.95
CA VAL A 87 -4.40 -6.72 5.02
C VAL A 87 -3.88 -7.72 4.01
N ILE A 88 -3.94 -7.38 2.73
CA ILE A 88 -3.32 -8.15 1.66
C ILE A 88 -2.10 -7.38 1.17
N PHE A 89 -0.92 -7.98 1.24
CA PHE A 89 0.34 -7.36 0.85
C PHE A 89 0.98 -8.09 -0.33
N PHE A 90 1.08 -7.41 -1.47
CA PHE A 90 1.82 -7.86 -2.64
C PHE A 90 3.26 -7.33 -2.61
N ASP A 91 4.22 -8.22 -2.41
CA ASP A 91 5.64 -7.94 -2.54
C ASP A 91 6.11 -8.29 -3.96
N LEU A 92 6.25 -7.26 -4.78
CA LEU A 92 6.61 -7.38 -6.20
C LEU A 92 8.12 -7.18 -6.43
N ASP A 93 8.81 -6.52 -5.49
CA ASP A 93 10.27 -6.35 -5.56
C ASP A 93 11.04 -7.37 -4.68
N CYS A 94 10.33 -8.26 -3.97
CA CYS A 94 10.90 -9.27 -3.07
C CYS A 94 11.79 -8.69 -1.95
N ARG A 95 11.48 -7.48 -1.49
CA ARG A 95 12.27 -6.74 -0.48
C ARG A 95 11.56 -6.56 0.85
N PHE A 96 10.34 -7.07 0.97
CA PHE A 96 9.58 -6.91 2.20
C PHE A 96 10.19 -7.74 3.35
N ASP A 97 10.51 -7.05 4.44
CA ASP A 97 11.04 -7.67 5.65
C ASP A 97 9.91 -7.90 6.67
N ILE A 98 9.44 -9.14 6.74
CA ILE A 98 8.39 -9.56 7.68
C ILE A 98 8.83 -9.39 9.14
N LEU A 99 10.13 -9.41 9.44
CA LEU A 99 10.62 -9.20 10.80
C LEU A 99 10.39 -7.76 11.24
N ARG A 100 10.51 -6.78 10.34
CA ARG A 100 10.18 -5.38 10.65
C ARG A 100 8.69 -5.20 10.98
N LEU A 101 7.80 -5.86 10.23
CA LEU A 101 6.36 -5.88 10.56
C LEU A 101 6.13 -6.49 11.95
N SER A 102 6.73 -7.65 12.21
CA SER A 102 6.64 -8.37 13.48
C SER A 102 7.13 -7.53 14.66
N GLN A 103 8.29 -6.89 14.52
CA GLN A 103 8.87 -6.00 15.54
C GLN A 103 8.01 -4.77 15.78
N SER A 104 7.48 -4.15 14.72
CA SER A 104 6.58 -3.01 14.86
C SER A 104 5.27 -3.39 15.56
N LEU A 105 4.70 -4.55 15.23
CA LEU A 105 3.49 -5.06 15.86
C LEU A 105 3.71 -5.37 17.36
N LYS A 106 4.78 -6.11 17.70
CA LYS A 106 5.12 -6.44 19.09
C LYS A 106 5.26 -5.19 19.94
N ARG A 107 5.89 -4.15 19.40
CA ARG A 107 6.08 -2.91 20.12
C ARG A 107 4.79 -2.15 20.37
N ARG A 108 3.90 -2.07 19.36
CA ARG A 108 2.55 -1.50 19.54
C ARG A 108 1.77 -2.23 20.63
N ILE A 109 1.89 -3.55 20.73
CA ILE A 109 1.27 -4.35 21.80
C ILE A 109 1.88 -4.00 23.17
N LEU A 110 3.21 -3.99 23.27
CA LEU A 110 3.93 -3.66 24.52
C LEU A 110 3.66 -2.22 25.00
N GLU A 111 3.63 -1.25 24.08
CA GLU A 111 3.34 0.16 24.38
C GLU A 111 1.94 0.35 24.96
N ALA A 112 0.92 -0.31 24.38
CA ALA A 112 -0.45 -0.26 24.89
C ALA A 112 -0.57 -0.90 26.29
N ASN A 113 0.22 -1.93 26.57
CA ASN A 113 0.28 -2.59 27.88
C ASN A 113 1.08 -1.78 28.93
N GLY A 114 1.62 -0.61 28.59
CA GLY A 114 2.41 0.23 29.50
C GLY A 114 3.82 -0.28 29.79
N LEU A 115 4.28 -1.33 29.08
CA LEU A 115 5.63 -1.88 29.19
C LEU A 115 6.56 -1.11 28.23
N ARG A 116 7.00 0.09 28.62
CA ARG A 116 8.10 0.75 27.91
C ARG A 116 9.34 -0.14 28.00
N ALA A 117 9.88 -0.55 26.85
CA ALA A 117 11.24 -1.06 26.77
C ALA A 117 12.19 0.07 27.18
N ASN A 118 12.70 0.04 28.43
CA ASN A 118 13.81 0.90 28.80
C ASN A 118 15.03 0.44 27.99
N PRO A 119 15.65 1.29 27.17
CA PRO A 119 16.82 0.90 26.38
C PRO A 119 18.09 0.65 27.22
N ASN A 120 18.03 0.84 28.54
CA ASN A 120 19.20 0.87 29.44
C ASN A 120 19.26 -0.31 30.43
N SER A 121 18.60 -1.44 30.17
CA SER A 121 18.95 -2.66 30.89
C SER A 121 20.13 -3.32 30.21
N ASP A 122 21.32 -2.76 30.46
CA ASP A 122 22.57 -3.46 30.23
C ASP A 122 22.55 -4.80 30.97
N GLU A 123 23.09 -5.82 30.31
CA GLU A 123 23.38 -7.13 30.85
C GLU A 123 24.17 -6.99 32.15
N GLY A 124 23.48 -7.22 33.28
CA GLY A 124 24.06 -7.26 34.61
C GLY A 124 23.41 -8.39 35.39
N ASP A 125 24.25 -9.34 35.77
CA ASP A 125 24.01 -10.63 36.43
C ASP A 125 22.83 -10.79 37.41
N ALA A 126 22.28 -12.01 37.37
CA ALA A 126 21.76 -12.84 38.45
C ALA A 126 21.22 -12.15 39.72
N ASP A 127 19.90 -12.12 39.90
CA ASP A 127 19.21 -12.80 41.02
C ASP A 127 17.72 -12.43 41.11
N ALA A 128 16.96 -13.36 41.70
CA ALA A 128 15.56 -13.29 42.11
C ALA A 128 14.48 -13.67 41.08
N PHE A 129 14.17 -14.97 41.08
CA PHE A 129 12.83 -15.52 40.87
C PHE A 129 11.76 -14.67 41.58
N ASN A 130 11.19 -13.71 40.86
CA ASN A 130 9.93 -13.10 41.25
C ASN A 130 8.91 -13.45 40.16
N CYS A 131 8.49 -14.72 40.17
CA CYS A 131 7.43 -15.26 39.32
C CYS A 131 6.09 -14.66 39.78
N ASN A 132 5.82 -13.41 39.38
CA ASN A 132 4.48 -12.85 39.50
C ASN A 132 3.58 -13.57 38.50
N PRO A 133 2.58 -14.38 38.93
CA PRO A 133 1.73 -15.15 38.01
C PRO A 133 1.00 -14.23 37.01
N LYS A 134 0.72 -12.98 37.40
CA LYS A 134 0.15 -11.95 36.52
C LYS A 134 1.02 -11.63 35.29
N LYS A 135 2.35 -11.72 35.41
CA LYS A 135 3.28 -11.41 34.31
C LYS A 135 3.34 -12.55 33.30
N GLU A 136 3.27 -13.80 33.76
CA GLU A 136 3.19 -14.98 32.89
C GLU A 136 1.88 -15.03 32.12
N THR A 137 0.75 -14.74 32.77
CA THR A 137 -0.56 -14.67 32.09
C THR A 137 -0.59 -13.57 31.02
N GLN A 138 0.00 -12.40 31.29
CA GLN A 138 0.07 -11.32 30.30
C GLN A 138 0.92 -11.71 29.08
N VAL A 139 2.06 -12.38 29.29
CA VAL A 139 2.94 -12.80 28.19
C VAL A 139 2.23 -13.79 27.25
N GLU A 140 1.43 -14.72 27.79
CA GLU A 140 0.66 -15.62 26.94
C GLU A 140 -0.47 -14.91 26.20
N GLN A 141 -1.15 -13.95 26.84
CA GLN A 141 -2.15 -13.11 26.17
C GLN A 141 -1.54 -12.28 25.03
N ASP A 142 -0.34 -11.71 25.24
CA ASP A 142 0.36 -10.92 24.21
C ASP A 142 0.78 -11.79 23.03
N LYS A 143 1.18 -13.05 23.27
CA LYS A 143 1.50 -14.03 22.21
C LYS A 143 0.26 -14.40 21.41
N GLU A 144 -0.87 -14.64 22.08
CA GLU A 144 -2.14 -14.96 21.43
C GLU A 144 -2.63 -13.80 20.56
N LEU A 145 -2.61 -12.58 21.11
CA LEU A 145 -2.95 -11.36 20.38
C LEU A 145 -2.02 -11.16 19.16
N PHE A 146 -0.71 -11.32 19.35
CA PHE A 146 0.26 -11.24 18.26
C PHE A 146 -0.05 -12.25 17.15
N ALA A 147 -0.32 -13.51 17.50
CA ALA A 147 -0.68 -14.55 16.55
C ALA A 147 -1.99 -14.22 15.81
N ALA A 148 -3.01 -13.74 16.52
CA ALA A 148 -4.27 -13.30 15.92
C ALA A 148 -4.07 -12.16 14.91
N CYS A 149 -3.26 -11.15 15.26
CA CYS A 149 -2.93 -10.04 14.37
C CYS A 149 -2.13 -10.52 13.14
N MET A 150 -1.14 -11.39 13.31
CA MET A 150 -0.35 -11.92 12.19
C MET A 150 -1.18 -12.76 11.22
N ARG A 151 -2.21 -13.48 11.70
CA ARG A 151 -3.15 -14.22 10.81
C ARG A 151 -3.95 -13.29 9.90
N ARG A 152 -4.12 -12.02 10.27
CA ARG A 152 -4.80 -10.99 9.46
C ARG A 152 -3.88 -10.33 8.42
N PHE A 153 -2.61 -10.72 8.34
CA PHE A 153 -1.67 -10.20 7.34
C PHE A 153 -1.43 -11.27 6.27
N LEU A 154 -2.14 -11.17 5.13
CA LEU A 154 -1.95 -12.05 3.99
C LEU A 154 -0.80 -11.52 3.12
N TYR A 155 0.30 -12.26 3.10
CA TYR A 155 1.48 -11.93 2.31
C TYR A 155 1.52 -12.75 1.01
N VAL A 156 1.67 -12.07 -0.12
CA VAL A 156 1.82 -12.68 -1.44
C VAL A 156 3.06 -12.11 -2.12
N ARG A 157 3.97 -12.98 -2.55
CA ARG A 157 5.14 -12.62 -3.34
C ARG A 157 4.91 -12.98 -4.79
N CYS A 158 5.21 -12.06 -5.69
CA CYS A 158 5.14 -12.29 -7.13
C CYS A 158 6.49 -11.92 -7.76
N TYR A 159 6.96 -12.74 -8.69
CA TYR A 159 8.24 -12.56 -9.36
C TYR A 159 8.12 -11.93 -10.75
N ASP A 160 6.91 -11.92 -11.32
CA ASP A 160 6.62 -11.25 -12.57
C ASP A 160 5.17 -10.72 -12.64
N SER A 161 4.88 -9.98 -13.71
CA SER A 161 3.57 -9.37 -13.94
C SER A 161 2.46 -10.38 -14.23
N SER A 162 2.79 -11.59 -14.69
CA SER A 162 1.82 -12.67 -14.91
C SER A 162 1.40 -13.32 -13.60
N GLU A 163 2.33 -13.61 -12.70
CA GLU A 163 2.06 -14.10 -11.34
C GLU A 163 1.24 -13.07 -10.56
N PHE A 164 1.59 -11.79 -10.64
CA PHE A 164 0.83 -10.74 -9.99
C PHE A 164 -0.61 -10.66 -10.51
N LEU A 165 -0.80 -10.69 -11.84
CA LEU A 165 -2.13 -10.69 -12.44
C LEU A 165 -2.93 -11.95 -12.07
N ALA A 166 -2.30 -13.12 -12.04
CA ALA A 166 -2.94 -14.36 -11.62
C ALA A 166 -3.38 -14.31 -10.16
N ALA A 167 -2.54 -13.77 -9.27
CA ALA A 167 -2.85 -13.62 -7.86
C ALA A 167 -3.98 -12.61 -7.61
N LEU A 168 -4.06 -11.53 -8.40
CA LEU A 168 -5.22 -10.62 -8.35
C LEU A 168 -6.52 -11.33 -8.75
N LYS A 169 -6.50 -12.14 -9.80
CA LYS A 169 -7.69 -12.87 -10.27
C LYS A 169 -8.20 -13.90 -9.28
N THR A 170 -7.32 -14.52 -8.50
CA THR A 170 -7.71 -15.49 -7.46
C THR A 170 -8.09 -14.82 -6.14
N LEU A 171 -7.84 -13.52 -6.01
CA LEU A 171 -8.02 -12.79 -4.76
C LEU A 171 -9.48 -12.75 -4.30
N HIS A 172 -10.42 -12.64 -5.24
CA HIS A 172 -11.85 -12.63 -4.92
C HIS A 172 -12.26 -13.91 -4.16
N TYR A 173 -11.82 -15.08 -4.64
CA TYR A 173 -12.08 -16.36 -3.99
C TYR A 173 -11.39 -16.47 -2.63
N GLN A 174 -10.13 -16.00 -2.54
CA GLN A 174 -9.40 -16.01 -1.28
C GLN A 174 -10.06 -15.10 -0.23
N HIS A 175 -10.51 -13.92 -0.64
CA HIS A 175 -11.21 -12.96 0.22
C HIS A 175 -12.50 -13.55 0.78
N GLN A 176 -13.32 -14.19 -0.07
CA GLN A 176 -14.55 -14.85 0.37
C GLN A 176 -14.26 -15.93 1.42
N LYS A 177 -13.29 -16.81 1.14
CA LYS A 177 -12.88 -17.86 2.07
C LYS A 177 -12.39 -17.30 3.42
N GLN A 178 -11.67 -16.18 3.40
CA GLN A 178 -11.17 -15.55 4.62
C GLN A 178 -12.28 -14.88 5.42
N ARG A 179 -13.25 -14.25 4.76
CA ARG A 179 -14.47 -13.74 5.41
C ARG A 179 -15.23 -14.85 6.11
N ASP A 180 -15.43 -15.99 5.45
CA ASP A 180 -16.15 -17.13 6.02
C ASP A 180 -15.41 -17.76 7.22
N THR A 181 -14.07 -17.74 7.21
CA THR A 181 -13.25 -18.36 8.26
C THR A 181 -13.05 -17.45 9.48
N HIS A 182 -12.86 -16.15 9.27
CA HIS A 182 -12.47 -15.22 10.34
C HIS A 182 -13.54 -14.20 10.70
N GLY A 183 -14.60 -14.06 9.89
CA GLY A 183 -15.64 -13.03 10.08
C GLY A 183 -15.13 -11.59 9.96
N VAL A 184 -13.92 -11.41 9.43
CA VAL A 184 -13.24 -10.12 9.33
C VAL A 184 -13.17 -9.67 7.88
N ASP A 185 -13.49 -8.41 7.66
CA ASP A 185 -13.45 -7.78 6.35
C ASP A 185 -12.02 -7.41 5.93
N VAL A 186 -11.74 -7.52 4.64
CA VAL A 186 -10.51 -6.99 4.04
C VAL A 186 -10.77 -5.56 3.63
N ASP A 187 -9.99 -4.64 4.20
CA ASP A 187 -10.15 -3.21 3.98
C ASP A 187 -8.90 -2.57 3.36
N LEU A 188 -7.79 -3.32 3.27
CA LEU A 188 -6.49 -2.77 2.85
C LEU A 188 -5.73 -3.72 1.92
N LEU A 189 -5.50 -3.24 0.69
CA LEU A 189 -4.66 -3.88 -0.33
C LEU A 189 -3.36 -3.07 -0.51
N MET A 190 -2.21 -3.67 -0.26
CA MET A 190 -0.90 -3.06 -0.39
C MET A 190 -0.11 -3.66 -1.55
N ILE A 191 0.59 -2.82 -2.30
CA ILE A 191 1.42 -3.21 -3.44
C ILE A 191 2.79 -2.53 -3.32
N ASP A 192 3.86 -3.30 -3.17
CA ASP A 192 5.24 -2.80 -2.99
C ASP A 192 6.22 -3.52 -3.94
N SER A 193 6.67 -2.94 -5.07
CA SER A 193 6.23 -1.67 -5.68
C SER A 193 5.53 -1.94 -7.01
N ILE A 194 4.56 -1.10 -7.39
CA ILE A 194 3.80 -1.29 -8.65
C ILE A 194 4.70 -1.20 -9.89
N GLY A 195 5.86 -0.53 -9.76
CA GLY A 195 6.85 -0.37 -10.83
C GLY A 195 7.87 -1.50 -10.94
N ALA A 196 7.80 -2.56 -10.13
CA ALA A 196 8.81 -3.62 -10.05
C ALA A 196 9.16 -4.23 -11.42
N PHE A 197 8.13 -4.57 -12.20
CA PHE A 197 8.30 -5.29 -13.47
C PHE A 197 8.44 -4.37 -14.69
N TYR A 198 8.37 -3.04 -14.50
CA TYR A 198 8.32 -2.06 -15.59
C TYR A 198 9.44 -2.24 -16.62
N TRP A 199 10.69 -2.33 -16.17
CA TRP A 199 11.84 -2.39 -17.09
C TRP A 199 11.88 -3.68 -17.90
N ILE A 200 11.53 -4.80 -17.27
CA ILE A 200 11.55 -6.13 -17.89
C ILE A 200 10.40 -6.25 -18.89
N ASP A 201 9.18 -5.86 -18.51
CA ASP A 201 8.00 -5.91 -19.38
C ASP A 201 8.14 -4.96 -20.58
N ARG A 202 8.73 -3.78 -20.36
CA ARG A 202 9.01 -2.83 -21.42
C ARG A 202 10.04 -3.36 -22.42
N ALA A 203 11.12 -3.98 -21.94
CA ALA A 203 12.12 -4.60 -22.81
C ALA A 203 11.53 -5.77 -23.63
N SER A 204 10.67 -6.58 -23.00
CA SER A 204 10.00 -7.72 -23.63
C SER A 204 9.05 -7.31 -24.75
N THR A 205 8.48 -6.10 -24.68
CA THR A 205 7.64 -5.54 -25.75
C THR A 205 8.43 -5.34 -27.04
N SER A 206 9.71 -4.96 -26.96
CA SER A 206 10.56 -4.70 -28.15
C SER A 206 10.98 -5.97 -28.89
N LEU A 207 11.14 -7.09 -28.17
CA LEU A 207 11.51 -8.38 -28.76
C LEU A 207 10.34 -9.02 -29.54
N ALA A 208 9.09 -8.76 -29.11
CA ALA A 208 7.90 -9.29 -29.76
C ALA A 208 7.54 -8.59 -31.08
N VAL A 209 8.11 -7.41 -31.39
CA VAL A 209 7.89 -6.71 -32.67
C VAL A 209 8.55 -7.44 -33.84
N MET A 210 9.50 -8.35 -33.58
CA MET A 210 10.17 -9.16 -34.61
C MET A 210 9.41 -10.45 -34.98
N SER A 211 8.34 -10.82 -34.26
CA SER A 211 7.55 -12.03 -34.52
C SER A 211 6.09 -11.68 -34.78
N ASN A 212 5.65 -11.88 -36.02
CA ASN A 212 4.54 -11.14 -36.62
C ASN A 212 3.12 -11.66 -36.32
N ASP A 213 2.85 -12.40 -35.23
CA ASP A 213 1.57 -13.14 -35.12
C ASP A 213 0.86 -13.24 -33.76
N ARG A 214 1.21 -12.44 -32.75
CA ARG A 214 0.35 -12.32 -31.55
C ARG A 214 0.33 -10.88 -31.09
N LYS A 215 -0.82 -10.39 -30.62
CA LYS A 215 -0.93 -9.14 -29.83
C LYS A 215 0.19 -9.19 -28.78
N SER A 216 1.31 -8.53 -29.04
CA SER A 216 2.43 -8.57 -28.13
C SER A 216 1.92 -8.03 -26.80
N ARG A 217 2.23 -8.74 -25.70
CA ARG A 217 1.86 -8.34 -24.33
C ARG A 217 2.67 -7.10 -23.99
N SER A 218 2.31 -5.98 -24.63
CA SER A 218 2.94 -4.70 -24.37
C SER A 218 2.79 -4.40 -22.89
N PHE A 219 3.80 -3.77 -22.31
CA PHE A 219 3.73 -3.30 -20.92
C PHE A 219 2.42 -2.53 -20.64
N GLN A 220 1.96 -1.74 -21.61
CA GLN A 220 0.66 -1.08 -21.59
C GLN A 220 -0.50 -2.05 -21.35
N SER A 221 -0.61 -3.12 -22.16
CA SER A 221 -1.69 -4.12 -22.04
C SER A 221 -1.67 -4.90 -20.71
N VAL A 222 -0.47 -5.13 -20.16
CA VAL A 222 -0.30 -5.81 -18.86
C VAL A 222 -0.81 -4.91 -17.74
N VAL A 223 -0.39 -3.65 -17.71
CA VAL A 223 -0.86 -2.68 -16.71
C VAL A 223 -2.36 -2.42 -16.87
N GLU A 224 -2.88 -2.35 -18.09
CA GLU A 224 -4.32 -2.26 -18.34
C GLU A 224 -5.08 -3.44 -17.73
N SER A 225 -4.59 -4.67 -17.92
CA SER A 225 -5.19 -5.87 -17.34
C SER A 225 -5.14 -5.86 -15.81
N ILE A 226 -4.01 -5.44 -15.23
CA ILE A 226 -3.85 -5.29 -13.77
C ILE A 226 -4.84 -4.26 -13.23
N VAL A 227 -4.93 -3.07 -13.84
CA VAL A 227 -5.85 -2.01 -13.41
C VAL A 227 -7.30 -2.44 -13.54
N GLN A 228 -7.66 -3.13 -14.62
CA GLN A 228 -9.01 -3.68 -14.81
C GLN A 228 -9.34 -4.70 -13.71
N GLU A 229 -8.40 -5.58 -13.36
CA GLU A 229 -8.61 -6.57 -12.32
C GLU A 229 -8.77 -5.93 -10.94
N ILE A 230 -7.91 -4.96 -10.59
CA ILE A 230 -8.05 -4.21 -9.32
C ILE A 230 -9.39 -3.45 -9.30
N ARG A 231 -9.83 -2.85 -10.41
CA ARG A 231 -11.15 -2.20 -10.48
C ARG A 231 -12.29 -3.17 -10.20
N LYS A 232 -12.27 -4.35 -10.81
CA LYS A 232 -13.28 -5.39 -10.54
C LYS A 232 -13.28 -5.81 -9.08
N LEU A 233 -12.09 -6.03 -8.52
CA LEU A 233 -11.94 -6.36 -7.10
C LEU A 233 -12.52 -5.27 -6.20
N LEU A 234 -12.27 -3.99 -6.48
CA LEU A 234 -12.80 -2.87 -5.70
C LEU A 234 -14.31 -2.67 -5.85
N LEU A 235 -14.89 -3.07 -7.00
CA LEU A 235 -16.34 -3.06 -7.21
C LEU A 235 -17.05 -4.13 -6.36
N MET A 236 -16.45 -5.31 -6.24
CA MET A 236 -17.01 -6.41 -5.43
C MET A 236 -16.72 -6.21 -3.94
N HIS A 237 -15.48 -5.83 -3.63
CA HIS A 237 -14.94 -5.74 -2.28
C HIS A 237 -14.26 -4.38 -2.10
N PRO A 238 -14.97 -3.35 -1.58
CA PRO A 238 -14.37 -2.05 -1.37
C PRO A 238 -13.17 -2.13 -0.42
N MET A 239 -11.99 -1.80 -0.93
CA MET A 239 -10.74 -1.78 -0.17
C MET A 239 -10.01 -0.47 -0.42
N LEU A 240 -9.22 0.00 0.55
CA LEU A 240 -8.22 1.02 0.33
C LEU A 240 -7.00 0.37 -0.33
N VAL A 241 -6.53 0.93 -1.44
CA VAL A 241 -5.31 0.45 -2.12
C VAL A 241 -4.15 1.39 -1.82
N LEU A 242 -3.05 0.87 -1.28
CA LEU A 242 -1.78 1.59 -1.11
C LEU A 242 -0.72 0.97 -2.01
N ALA A 243 -0.24 1.72 -3.01
CA ALA A 243 0.79 1.26 -3.92
C ALA A 243 2.04 2.13 -3.80
N THR A 244 3.21 1.53 -3.61
CA THR A 244 4.47 2.27 -3.65
C THR A 244 4.99 2.38 -5.09
N LYS A 245 5.65 3.49 -5.38
CA LYS A 245 6.33 3.71 -6.66
C LYS A 245 7.67 4.40 -6.44
N ALA A 246 8.73 3.81 -6.99
CA ALA A 246 10.02 4.50 -7.03
C ALA A 246 9.95 5.71 -7.97
N ALA A 247 10.61 6.81 -7.59
CA ALA A 247 10.76 7.98 -8.45
C ALA A 247 12.24 8.28 -8.68
N SER A 248 12.63 8.50 -9.94
CA SER A 248 13.87 9.22 -10.25
C SER A 248 13.54 10.71 -10.23
N LEU A 249 13.93 11.38 -9.15
CA LEU A 249 13.83 12.82 -9.08
C LEU A 249 14.81 13.40 -10.11
N GLY A 250 14.29 14.16 -11.06
CA GLY A 250 15.16 14.89 -11.99
C GLY A 250 15.79 16.01 -11.20
N ASP A 251 17.12 16.06 -11.16
CA ASP A 251 17.84 17.17 -10.56
C ASP A 251 17.44 18.48 -11.24
N LYS A 252 16.49 19.21 -10.64
CA LYS A 252 16.28 20.63 -10.96
C LYS A 252 17.47 21.49 -10.48
N TYR A 253 18.46 20.88 -9.80
CA TYR A 253 19.67 21.53 -9.30
C TYR A 253 20.98 21.07 -9.95
N SER A 254 20.96 20.10 -10.86
CA SER A 254 22.13 19.74 -11.69
C SER A 254 22.02 20.45 -13.03
N ILE A 255 22.21 21.77 -12.98
CA ILE A 255 22.62 22.52 -14.16
C ILE A 255 24.07 22.07 -14.43
N ASN A 256 24.26 21.45 -15.59
CA ASN A 256 25.52 20.93 -16.14
C ASN A 256 25.73 19.42 -15.94
N GLU A 257 25.05 18.61 -16.73
CA GLU A 257 25.76 17.80 -17.73
C GLU A 257 24.80 17.24 -18.80
N ALA A 258 25.31 17.12 -20.02
CA ALA A 258 24.66 16.60 -21.22
C ALA A 258 23.50 17.42 -21.83
N LYS A 259 23.84 18.60 -22.35
CA LYS A 259 23.30 19.02 -23.66
C LYS A 259 23.49 17.87 -24.66
N ARG A 260 22.35 17.28 -25.04
CA ARG A 260 21.90 17.22 -26.43
C ARG A 260 22.70 16.31 -27.37
N ASN A 261 22.18 15.10 -27.57
CA ASN A 261 22.08 14.49 -28.90
C ASN A 261 20.89 13.50 -28.95
N SER A 262 19.67 14.03 -28.94
CA SER A 262 18.56 13.34 -29.62
C SER A 262 18.23 14.13 -30.88
N ARG A 263 18.59 13.51 -32.01
CA ARG A 263 18.24 14.01 -33.34
C ARG A 263 16.73 14.10 -33.45
N LYS A 264 16.28 15.23 -33.99
CA LYS A 264 14.97 15.46 -34.60
C LYS A 264 14.48 14.20 -35.32
N TRP A 265 13.30 13.72 -34.95
CA TRP A 265 12.36 13.17 -35.92
C TRP A 265 11.09 14.02 -35.84
N SER A 266 11.03 14.99 -36.73
CA SER A 266 9.82 15.72 -37.08
C SER A 266 8.91 14.78 -37.86
N SER A 267 7.68 14.60 -37.39
CA SER A 267 6.55 14.43 -38.30
C SER A 267 5.51 15.47 -37.93
N GLU A 268 5.41 16.49 -38.77
CA GLU A 268 4.22 17.32 -38.90
C GLU A 268 3.01 16.41 -39.12
N ASN A 269 1.95 16.63 -38.35
CA ASN A 269 0.59 16.68 -38.85
C ASN A 269 -0.26 17.37 -37.78
N VAL A 270 -0.43 18.67 -37.99
CA VAL A 270 -1.47 19.51 -37.40
C VAL A 270 -2.80 19.01 -37.96
N LEU A 271 -3.77 18.72 -37.11
CA LEU A 271 -5.15 19.21 -37.26
C LEU A 271 -5.86 19.14 -35.91
N ASP A 272 -6.40 20.28 -35.54
CA ASP A 272 -7.01 20.66 -34.27
C ASP A 272 -8.20 19.78 -33.86
N LEU A 273 -8.25 19.42 -32.57
CA LEU A 273 -9.52 19.42 -31.83
C LEU A 273 -9.27 19.94 -30.41
N ARG A 274 -9.73 21.17 -30.18
CA ARG A 274 -9.67 21.87 -28.90
C ARG A 274 -10.53 21.11 -27.88
N THR A 275 -9.89 20.49 -26.90
CA THR A 275 -10.52 20.16 -25.62
C THR A 275 -9.65 20.73 -24.52
N VAL A 276 -10.28 21.52 -23.65
CA VAL A 276 -9.69 22.21 -22.51
C VAL A 276 -8.96 21.20 -21.62
N LYS A 277 -7.64 21.06 -21.80
CA LYS A 277 -6.78 20.34 -20.86
C LYS A 277 -6.30 21.34 -19.82
N SER A 278 -6.73 21.12 -18.57
CA SER A 278 -6.03 21.61 -17.38
C SER A 278 -4.53 21.43 -17.57
N GLY A 279 -3.75 22.49 -17.34
CA GLY A 279 -2.31 22.50 -17.62
C GLY A 279 -1.56 21.32 -16.97
N PRO A 280 -0.45 20.84 -17.56
CA PRO A 280 0.31 19.75 -16.99
C PRO A 280 0.91 20.21 -15.67
N GLN A 281 0.43 19.68 -14.53
CA GLN A 281 1.18 19.77 -13.28
C GLN A 281 2.56 19.18 -13.56
N THR A 282 3.60 20.02 -13.50
CA THR A 282 4.98 19.57 -13.71
C THR A 282 5.38 18.73 -12.51
N LEU A 283 5.19 17.41 -12.60
CA LEU A 283 5.64 16.48 -11.58
C LEU A 283 7.14 16.70 -11.34
N PRO A 284 7.61 16.68 -10.07
CA PRO A 284 9.02 16.89 -9.77
C PRO A 284 9.90 15.71 -10.20
N TYR A 285 9.30 14.60 -10.63
CA TYR A 285 9.97 13.38 -11.07
C TYR A 285 9.50 12.93 -12.46
N ARG A 286 10.26 12.04 -13.10
CA ARG A 286 9.87 11.44 -14.39
C ARG A 286 8.78 10.39 -14.19
N GLU A 287 7.62 10.60 -14.79
CA GLU A 287 6.56 9.59 -14.81
C GLU A 287 6.87 8.52 -15.86
N TYR A 288 6.85 7.25 -15.45
CA TYR A 288 7.08 6.09 -16.33
C TYR A 288 5.90 5.13 -16.36
N MET A 289 4.94 5.26 -15.44
CA MET A 289 3.75 4.43 -15.45
C MET A 289 2.79 4.85 -16.58
N PRO A 290 2.05 3.92 -17.17
CA PRO A 290 1.03 4.21 -18.19
C PRO A 290 -0.06 5.18 -17.71
N SER A 291 -0.68 5.87 -18.67
CA SER A 291 -1.81 6.79 -18.38
C SER A 291 -2.97 6.08 -17.69
N ILE A 292 -3.23 4.80 -17.99
CA ILE A 292 -4.28 4.02 -17.34
C ILE A 292 -4.08 3.91 -15.82
N TRP A 293 -2.83 3.70 -15.38
CA TRP A 293 -2.48 3.69 -13.97
C TRP A 293 -2.58 5.09 -13.37
N GLN A 294 -2.02 6.10 -14.05
CA GLN A 294 -2.06 7.48 -13.58
C GLN A 294 -3.50 8.00 -13.37
N SER A 295 -4.43 7.65 -14.27
CA SER A 295 -5.85 8.00 -14.17
C SER A 295 -6.62 7.17 -13.16
N PHE A 296 -6.08 6.01 -12.78
CA PHE A 296 -6.67 5.12 -11.78
C PHE A 296 -6.29 5.55 -10.36
N VAL A 297 -5.11 6.13 -10.17
CA VAL A 297 -4.66 6.70 -8.90
C VAL A 297 -5.57 7.87 -8.51
N THR A 298 -6.20 7.75 -7.34
CA THR A 298 -7.07 8.79 -6.79
C THR A 298 -6.31 9.79 -5.94
N HIS A 299 -5.24 9.35 -5.29
CA HIS A 299 -4.43 10.15 -4.39
C HIS A 299 -2.95 9.83 -4.60
N ARG A 300 -2.09 10.84 -4.50
CA ARG A 300 -0.65 10.70 -4.67
C ARG A 300 0.08 11.52 -3.63
N VAL A 301 0.95 10.85 -2.88
CA VAL A 301 1.85 11.49 -1.93
C VAL A 301 3.29 11.27 -2.37
N LEU A 302 4.05 12.35 -2.43
CA LEU A 302 5.49 12.33 -2.68
C LEU A 302 6.23 12.33 -1.35
N ILE A 303 7.18 11.43 -1.20
CA ILE A 303 8.03 11.32 -0.02
C ILE A 303 9.48 11.48 -0.43
N ARG A 304 10.22 12.30 0.31
CA ARG A 304 11.63 12.61 0.08
C ARG A 304 12.38 12.53 1.40
N ALA A 305 13.64 12.10 1.36
CA ALA A 305 14.53 12.32 2.50
C ALA A 305 14.79 13.83 2.64
N SER A 306 14.88 14.32 3.87
CA SER A 306 15.28 15.70 4.16
C SER A 306 16.79 15.75 4.32
N ASP A 307 17.47 16.59 3.54
CA ASP A 307 18.93 16.79 3.61
C ASP A 307 19.35 17.72 4.77
N GLU A 308 18.39 18.26 5.52
CA GLU A 308 18.70 19.04 6.72
C GLU A 308 19.22 18.13 7.83
N ASP A 309 20.54 18.14 8.01
CA ASP A 309 21.27 17.48 9.10
C ASP A 309 20.54 17.73 10.43
N SER A 310 19.97 16.66 10.99
CA SER A 310 19.36 16.66 12.30
C SER A 310 20.44 16.81 13.37
N LYS A 311 20.91 18.05 13.57
CA LYS A 311 21.89 18.43 14.61
C LYS A 311 21.47 18.01 16.03
N HIS A 312 20.24 17.55 16.25
CA HIS A 312 19.69 17.20 17.55
C HIS A 312 19.08 15.79 17.69
N HIS A 313 18.93 14.99 16.61
CA HIS A 313 18.39 13.63 16.71
C HIS A 313 19.06 12.69 15.69
N ASN A 314 19.55 11.54 16.13
CA ASN A 314 20.22 10.50 15.32
C ASN A 314 19.29 9.77 14.31
N CYS A 315 18.16 10.37 13.93
CA CYS A 315 17.08 9.71 13.18
C CYS A 315 16.84 10.42 11.83
N PRO A 316 16.75 9.69 10.71
CA PRO A 316 16.50 10.28 9.40
C PRO A 316 15.13 10.98 9.37
N THR A 317 15.13 12.21 8.87
CA THR A 317 13.92 13.01 8.67
C THR A 317 13.47 12.92 7.22
N TYR A 318 12.16 12.85 7.01
CA TYR A 318 11.53 12.77 5.70
C TYR A 318 10.51 13.87 5.54
N LEU A 319 10.31 14.28 4.28
CA LEU A 319 9.32 15.24 3.85
C LEU A 319 8.25 14.52 3.05
N SER A 320 7.00 14.85 3.31
CA SER A 320 5.84 14.39 2.53
C SER A 320 5.03 15.55 1.99
N GLU A 321 4.58 15.41 0.75
CA GLU A 321 3.81 16.41 0.01
C GLU A 321 2.72 15.69 -0.78
N TRP A 322 1.47 16.12 -0.63
CA TRP A 322 0.37 15.57 -1.43
C TRP A 322 0.33 16.25 -2.80
N LEU A 323 0.52 15.45 -3.86
CA LEU A 323 0.43 15.89 -5.26
C LEU A 323 -0.99 15.73 -5.82
N LEU A 324 -1.74 14.76 -5.29
CA LEU A 324 -3.13 14.52 -5.67
C LEU A 324 -3.94 14.09 -4.43
N PRO A 325 -5.01 14.83 -4.06
CA PRO A 325 -5.20 16.24 -4.38
C PRO A 325 -3.97 17.05 -3.92
N SER A 326 -3.63 18.12 -4.65
CA SER A 326 -2.52 18.97 -4.23
C SER A 326 -2.88 19.69 -2.93
N LEU A 327 -2.07 19.50 -1.90
CA LEU A 327 -2.16 20.27 -0.66
C LEU A 327 -0.91 21.13 -0.55
N ASP A 328 -1.07 22.43 -0.30
CA ASP A 328 0.04 23.37 -0.05
C ASP A 328 0.66 23.17 1.35
N LEU A 329 0.72 21.93 1.81
CA LEU A 329 1.20 21.52 3.12
C LEU A 329 2.29 20.47 2.91
N GLN A 330 3.45 20.74 3.51
CA GLN A 330 4.54 19.79 3.61
C GLN A 330 4.64 19.33 5.06
N ASP A 331 4.61 18.02 5.26
CA ASP A 331 4.81 17.42 6.57
C ASP A 331 6.21 16.87 6.69
N LYS A 332 6.88 17.18 7.81
CA LYS A 332 8.11 16.51 8.23
C LYS A 332 7.76 15.34 9.13
N PHE A 333 8.41 14.20 8.95
CA PHE A 333 8.26 13.05 9.82
C PHE A 333 9.58 12.30 10.01
N ILE A 334 9.72 11.64 11.16
CA ILE A 334 10.82 10.71 11.44
C ILE A 334 10.32 9.27 11.34
N VAL A 335 11.26 8.38 11.06
CA VAL A 335 11.04 6.93 11.08
C VAL A 335 11.97 6.34 12.12
N THR A 336 11.38 5.94 13.25
CA THR A 336 12.10 5.19 14.28
C THR A 336 11.70 3.74 14.20
N ASP A 337 12.39 2.89 14.96
CA ASP A 337 11.95 1.51 15.12
C ASP A 337 10.51 1.43 15.68
N ALA A 338 10.07 2.45 16.43
CA ALA A 338 8.74 2.49 17.04
C ALA A 338 7.62 2.91 16.11
N GLY A 339 7.98 3.53 14.99
CA GLY A 339 7.04 3.87 13.93
C GLY A 339 7.36 5.20 13.27
N VAL A 340 6.33 5.75 12.64
CA VAL A 340 6.41 6.98 11.85
C VAL A 340 5.72 8.10 12.62
N TYR A 341 6.44 9.18 12.90
CA TYR A 341 5.95 10.29 13.73
C TYR A 341 6.17 11.64 13.03
N THR A 342 5.17 12.52 13.05
CA THR A 342 5.32 13.88 12.56
C THR A 342 6.24 14.71 13.46
N ILE A 343 7.04 15.56 12.84
CA ILE A 343 7.84 16.59 13.50
C ILE A 343 7.08 17.91 13.29
N SER A 344 6.80 18.63 14.38
CA SER A 344 6.11 19.93 14.35
C SER A 344 6.99 21.04 13.82
#